data_AF-A0A962SVW3-F1
#
_entry.id   AF-A0A962SVW3-F1
#
_cell.length_a   1.000
_cell.length_b   1.000
_cell.length_c   1.000
_cell.angle_alpha   90.00
_cell.angle_beta   90.00
_cell.angle_gamma   90.00
#
_symmetry.space_group_name_H-M   'P 1'
#
loop_
_entity.id
_entity.type
_entity.pdbx_description
1 polymer ?
#
loop_
_entity_poly.entity_id
_entity_poly.type
_entity_poly.pdbx_seq_one_letter_code
_entity_poly.pdbx_strand_id
1 'polypeptide(L)'
;SVRLTEKMVVERYSHVMHIVSNVTGRLRPELTVIDALRATFPAGTVSGAPKIRAMEIIDELEPVKRGVYAGAVGYLSWSGNMDTAIAIRTAVIKDGVLHVQAGAGIVADSVPESEWQETMNKGRALFRAAALAERGLDEPRAVEKP
;
A
#
# COMPACT_ATOMS: atom_id res chain seq x y z
N SER A 1 20.02 8.84 15.78
CA SER A 1 19.10 8.40 16.86
C SER A 1 17.78 7.99 16.23
N VAL A 2 17.05 7.03 16.82
CA VAL A 2 15.74 6.56 16.37
C VAL A 2 14.76 6.65 17.54
N ARG A 3 13.56 7.15 17.33
CA ARG A 3 12.55 7.38 18.36
C ARG A 3 11.15 7.04 17.85
N LEU A 4 10.35 6.43 18.70
CA LEU A 4 8.92 6.28 18.50
C LEU A 4 8.24 7.56 19.00
N THR A 5 7.73 8.39 18.10
CA THR A 5 7.10 9.68 18.45
C THR A 5 5.63 9.53 18.76
N GLU A 6 4.95 8.59 18.11
CA GLU A 6 3.56 8.24 18.42
C GLU A 6 3.42 6.72 18.44
N LYS A 7 2.61 6.21 19.36
CA LYS A 7 2.45 4.77 19.59
C LYS A 7 0.97 4.40 19.62
N MET A 8 0.58 3.54 18.68
CA MET A 8 -0.73 2.90 18.60
C MET A 8 -1.91 3.90 18.68
N VAL A 9 -1.76 5.04 18.01
CA VAL A 9 -2.81 6.06 17.90
C VAL A 9 -3.85 5.62 16.88
N VAL A 10 -5.12 5.95 17.11
CA VAL A 10 -6.20 5.67 16.16
C VAL A 10 -6.32 6.83 15.18
N GLU A 11 -6.02 6.58 13.91
CA GLU A 11 -6.30 7.51 12.82
C GLU A 11 -7.61 7.14 12.12
N ARG A 12 -8.44 8.16 11.86
CA ARG A 12 -9.75 8.00 11.22
C ARG A 12 -9.70 8.53 9.79
N TYR A 13 -10.01 7.65 8.85
CA TYR A 13 -10.18 7.96 7.44
C TYR A 13 -11.68 7.89 7.07
N SER A 14 -12.02 8.22 5.84
CA SER A 14 -13.42 8.33 5.37
C SER A 14 -14.26 7.08 5.61
N HIS A 15 -13.68 5.89 5.49
CA HIS A 15 -14.41 4.61 5.59
C HIS A 15 -13.74 3.58 6.52
N VAL A 16 -12.56 3.89 7.06
CA VAL A 16 -11.76 2.96 7.87
C VAL A 16 -11.01 3.71 8.97
N MET A 17 -10.60 2.97 10.00
CA MET A 17 -9.68 3.46 11.02
C MET A 17 -8.45 2.56 11.07
N HIS A 18 -7.27 3.15 11.29
CA HIS A 18 -6.02 2.42 11.42
C HIS A 18 -5.37 2.71 12.77
N ILE A 19 -4.73 1.69 13.34
CA ILE A 19 -3.80 1.87 14.46
C ILE A 19 -2.44 2.22 13.86
N VAL A 20 -1.97 3.42 14.15
CA VAL A 20 -0.75 3.98 13.56
C VAL A 20 0.29 4.24 14.65
N SER A 21 1.55 4.08 14.29
CA SER A 21 2.69 4.44 15.13
C SER A 21 3.73 5.13 14.27
N ASN A 22 4.25 6.25 14.75
CA ASN A 22 5.22 7.07 14.02
C ASN A 22 6.62 6.87 14.58
N VAL A 23 7.54 6.47 13.69
CA VAL A 23 8.96 6.27 14.01
C VAL A 23 9.77 7.31 13.25
N THR A 24 10.53 8.12 13.96
CA THR A 24 11.41 9.13 13.38
C THR A 24 12.86 8.86 13.75
N GLY A 25 13.77 9.26 12.86
CA GLY A 25 15.20 9.12 13.11
C GLY A 25 16.00 10.18 12.39
N ARG A 26 17.18 10.48 12.95
CA ARG A 26 18.19 11.29 12.26
C ARG A 26 19.11 10.37 11.48
N LEU A 27 19.13 10.55 10.17
CA LEU A 27 20.04 9.87 9.27
C LEU A 27 21.49 10.17 9.65
N ARG A 28 22.38 9.19 9.48
CA ARG A 28 23.81 9.41 9.75
C ARG A 28 24.42 10.34 8.68
N PRO A 29 25.41 11.18 9.02
CA PRO A 29 25.95 12.20 8.10
C PRO A 29 26.47 11.66 6.77
N GLU A 30 26.94 10.41 6.75
CA GLU A 30 27.49 9.73 5.57
C GLU A 30 26.43 9.05 4.69
N LEU A 31 25.16 9.06 5.08
CA LEU A 31 24.08 8.39 4.37
C LEU A 31 23.14 9.38 3.67
N THR A 32 22.47 8.88 2.64
CA THR A 32 21.48 9.62 1.85
C THR A 32 20.07 9.08 2.05
N VAL A 33 19.05 9.81 1.58
CA VAL A 33 17.66 9.34 1.60
C VAL A 33 17.46 8.04 0.83
N ILE A 34 18.28 7.76 -0.18
CA ILE A 34 18.27 6.49 -0.92
C ILE A 34 18.73 5.33 -0.03
N ASP A 35 19.73 5.54 0.83
CA ASP A 35 20.18 4.52 1.78
C ASP A 35 19.08 4.19 2.80
N ALA A 36 18.34 5.22 3.23
CA ALA A 36 17.18 5.04 4.09
C ALA A 36 16.05 4.25 3.40
N LEU A 37 15.75 4.56 2.13
CA LEU A 37 14.80 3.79 1.34
C LEU A 37 15.26 2.34 1.21
N ARG A 38 16.51 2.08 0.79
CA ARG A 38 17.06 0.74 0.63
C ARG A 38 17.01 -0.08 1.92
N ALA A 39 17.29 0.53 3.06
CA ALA A 39 17.26 -0.15 4.36
C ALA A 39 15.85 -0.50 4.83
N THR A 40 14.85 0.31 4.47
CA THR A 40 13.46 0.16 4.93
C THR A 40 12.57 -0.57 3.95
N PHE A 41 12.95 -0.63 2.67
CA PHE A 41 12.19 -1.25 1.60
C PHE A 41 12.32 -2.79 1.56
N PRO A 42 11.27 -3.52 1.11
CA PRO A 42 9.88 -3.08 1.02
C PRO A 42 9.27 -2.90 2.41
N ALA A 43 8.12 -2.22 2.47
CA ALA A 43 7.46 -1.93 3.73
C ALA A 43 6.98 -3.21 4.44
N GLY A 44 7.18 -3.26 5.77
CA GLY A 44 6.83 -4.42 6.59
C GLY A 44 5.35 -4.80 6.55
N THR A 45 4.46 -3.84 6.33
CA THR A 45 2.99 -4.02 6.26
C THR A 45 2.54 -4.80 5.02
N VAL A 46 3.38 -4.89 3.99
CA VAL A 46 3.08 -5.59 2.72
C VAL A 46 4.02 -6.76 2.45
N SER A 47 5.03 -6.95 3.30
CA SER A 47 5.89 -8.14 3.29
C SER A 47 5.56 -9.12 4.42
N GLY A 48 5.54 -8.65 5.67
CA GLY A 48 5.47 -9.48 6.88
C GLY A 48 6.75 -9.43 7.73
N ALA A 49 6.78 -10.26 8.78
CA ALA A 49 7.85 -10.34 9.76
C ALA A 49 8.14 -11.80 10.19
N PRO A 50 9.41 -12.24 10.26
CA PRO A 50 10.64 -11.56 9.82
C PRO A 50 10.66 -11.27 8.31
N LYS A 51 11.11 -10.05 7.92
CA LYS A 51 10.92 -9.52 6.55
C LYS A 51 11.43 -10.47 5.46
N ILE A 52 12.67 -10.95 5.59
CA ILE A 52 13.30 -11.80 4.57
C ILE A 52 12.51 -13.10 4.41
N ARG A 53 12.22 -13.79 5.52
CA ARG A 53 11.47 -15.05 5.46
C ARG A 53 10.05 -14.87 4.90
N ALA A 54 9.38 -13.79 5.27
CA ALA A 54 8.05 -13.50 4.73
C ALA A 54 8.09 -13.25 3.21
N MET A 55 9.12 -12.55 2.71
CA MET A 55 9.31 -12.36 1.26
C MET A 55 9.61 -13.67 0.52
N GLU A 56 10.38 -14.58 1.11
CA GLU A 56 10.61 -15.92 0.52
C GLU A 56 9.30 -16.70 0.40
N ILE A 57 8.48 -16.73 1.45
CA ILE A 57 7.17 -17.39 1.41
C ILE A 57 6.26 -16.76 0.35
N ILE A 58 6.26 -15.43 0.24
CA ILE A 58 5.51 -14.72 -0.80
C ILE A 58 5.98 -15.16 -2.20
N ASP A 59 7.30 -15.25 -2.42
CA ASP A 59 7.88 -15.67 -3.71
C ASP A 59 7.57 -17.15 -4.02
N GLU A 60 7.53 -18.02 -3.00
CA GLU A 60 7.14 -19.42 -3.11
C GLU A 60 5.65 -19.59 -3.50
N LEU A 61 4.77 -18.69 -3.05
CA LEU A 61 3.31 -18.83 -3.19
C LEU A 61 2.72 -17.99 -4.33
N GLU A 62 3.28 -16.83 -4.65
CA GLU A 62 2.71 -15.95 -5.68
C GLU A 62 3.12 -16.42 -7.08
N PRO A 63 2.17 -16.63 -8.00
CA PRO A 63 2.46 -17.17 -9.33
C PRO A 63 3.14 -16.15 -10.26
N VAL A 64 3.23 -14.88 -9.85
CA VAL A 64 3.73 -13.78 -10.66
C VAL A 64 4.51 -12.79 -9.79
N LYS A 65 5.46 -12.08 -10.40
CA LYS A 65 6.16 -10.98 -9.72
C LYS A 65 5.19 -9.82 -9.43
N ARG A 66 5.34 -9.20 -8.26
CA ARG A 66 4.50 -8.06 -7.82
C ARG A 66 4.67 -6.78 -8.65
N GLY A 67 5.80 -6.59 -9.32
CA GLY A 67 6.06 -5.40 -10.12
C GLY A 67 5.91 -4.11 -9.30
N VAL A 68 4.93 -3.27 -9.64
CA VAL A 68 4.64 -2.01 -8.93
C VAL A 68 4.01 -2.27 -7.56
N TYR A 69 3.22 -3.33 -7.39
CA TYR A 69 2.50 -3.61 -6.14
C TYR A 69 3.47 -3.81 -4.98
N ALA A 70 3.13 -3.22 -3.82
CA ALA A 70 3.99 -3.18 -2.62
C ALA A 70 5.33 -2.45 -2.82
N GLY A 71 5.52 -1.79 -3.97
CA GLY A 71 6.64 -0.90 -4.26
C GLY A 71 6.52 0.47 -3.58
N ALA A 72 7.36 1.41 -4.00
CA ALA A 72 7.36 2.78 -3.51
C ALA A 72 7.12 3.74 -4.68
N VAL A 73 6.15 4.65 -4.53
CA VAL A 73 5.81 5.70 -5.51
C VAL A 73 5.91 7.04 -4.81
N GLY A 74 6.64 7.98 -5.40
CA GLY A 74 6.91 9.26 -4.77
C GLY A 74 7.93 10.09 -5.52
N TYR A 75 8.60 10.99 -4.81
CA TYR A 75 9.60 11.88 -5.41
C TYR A 75 10.91 11.88 -4.61
N LEU A 76 11.98 12.27 -5.32
CA LEU A 76 13.26 12.67 -4.75
C LEU A 76 13.60 14.06 -5.28
N SER A 77 13.96 14.98 -4.38
CA SER A 77 14.32 16.34 -4.74
C SER A 77 15.82 16.54 -4.76
N TRP A 78 16.27 17.53 -5.54
CA TRP A 78 17.66 18.01 -5.56
C TRP A 78 18.12 18.56 -4.21
N SER A 79 17.19 18.98 -3.35
CA SER A 79 17.48 19.43 -1.98
C SER A 79 17.72 18.28 -1.00
N GLY A 80 17.68 17.02 -1.46
CA GLY A 80 17.89 15.84 -0.63
C GLY A 80 16.65 15.38 0.13
N ASN A 81 15.46 15.88 -0.21
CA ASN A 81 14.20 15.40 0.40
C ASN A 81 13.62 14.25 -0.43
N MET A 82 12.91 13.36 0.24
CA MET A 82 12.20 12.24 -0.38
C MET A 82 10.90 12.01 0.37
N ASP A 83 9.83 11.77 -0.38
CA ASP A 83 8.56 11.31 0.16
C ASP A 83 8.01 10.23 -0.77
N THR A 84 7.56 9.12 -0.18
CA THR A 84 7.10 7.95 -0.92
C THR A 84 5.90 7.33 -0.20
N ALA A 85 4.89 6.99 -0.97
CA ALA A 85 3.81 6.12 -0.55
C ALA A 85 4.09 4.67 -0.97
N ILE A 86 3.58 3.72 -0.20
CA ILE A 86 3.56 2.31 -0.60
C ILE A 86 2.56 2.18 -1.74
N ALA A 87 2.94 1.51 -2.82
CA ALA A 87 2.10 1.25 -3.99
C ALA A 87 1.05 0.16 -3.72
N ILE A 88 0.08 0.51 -2.89
CA ILE A 88 -1.16 -0.22 -2.65
C ILE A 88 -2.33 0.61 -3.17
N ARG A 89 -3.50 -0.02 -3.38
CA ARG A 89 -4.65 0.65 -4.01
C ARG A 89 -4.24 1.38 -5.31
N THR A 90 -3.35 0.75 -6.07
CA THR A 90 -2.80 1.24 -7.34
C THR A 90 -3.24 0.29 -8.45
N ALA A 91 -3.54 0.82 -9.63
CA ALA A 91 -3.80 0.04 -10.82
C ALA A 91 -2.76 0.35 -11.90
N VAL A 92 -2.29 -0.68 -12.60
CA VAL A 92 -1.36 -0.55 -13.73
C VAL A 92 -2.12 -0.87 -15.00
N ILE A 93 -2.19 0.08 -15.92
CA ILE A 93 -2.82 -0.11 -17.23
C ILE A 93 -1.73 -0.41 -18.25
N LYS A 94 -1.84 -1.55 -18.93
CA LYS A 94 -0.93 -1.93 -20.02
C LYS A 94 -1.73 -2.64 -21.10
N ASP A 95 -1.51 -2.25 -22.36
CA ASP A 95 -2.14 -2.88 -23.53
C ASP A 95 -3.68 -3.00 -23.42
N GLY A 96 -4.32 -1.97 -22.85
CA GLY A 96 -5.77 -1.94 -22.62
C GLY A 96 -6.27 -2.79 -21.44
N VAL A 97 -5.37 -3.42 -20.69
CA VAL A 97 -5.71 -4.27 -19.54
C VAL A 97 -5.37 -3.54 -18.23
N LEU A 98 -6.35 -3.48 -17.32
CA LEU A 98 -6.20 -2.94 -15.97
C LEU A 98 -5.76 -4.04 -15.00
N HIS A 99 -4.54 -3.95 -14.49
CA HIS A 99 -4.00 -4.85 -13.49
C HIS A 99 -4.16 -4.25 -12.08
N VAL A 100 -4.86 -4.97 -11.21
CA VAL A 100 -5.07 -4.59 -9.80
C VAL A 100 -4.60 -5.73 -8.91
N GLN A 101 -3.72 -5.42 -7.96
CA GLN A 101 -3.29 -6.36 -6.93
C GLN A 101 -3.71 -5.86 -5.54
N ALA A 102 -4.16 -6.79 -4.71
CA ALA A 102 -4.55 -6.56 -3.33
C ALA A 102 -4.13 -7.76 -2.49
N GLY A 103 -3.90 -7.52 -1.20
CA GLY A 103 -3.49 -8.55 -0.25
C GLY A 103 -3.97 -8.22 1.16
N ALA A 104 -3.83 -9.22 2.03
CA ALA A 104 -4.17 -9.15 3.43
C ALA A 104 -3.00 -9.64 4.29
N GLY A 105 -2.93 -9.18 5.53
CA GLY A 105 -1.89 -9.59 6.46
C GLY A 105 -2.32 -10.87 7.17
N ILE A 106 -1.58 -11.96 6.96
CA ILE A 106 -1.92 -13.25 7.56
C ILE A 106 -1.23 -13.38 8.91
N VAL A 107 -2.03 -13.67 9.95
CA VAL A 107 -1.59 -13.97 11.31
C VAL A 107 -2.12 -15.33 11.74
N ALA A 108 -1.68 -15.83 12.89
CA ALA A 108 -2.01 -17.19 13.35
C ALA A 108 -3.51 -17.43 13.55
N ASP A 109 -4.26 -16.37 13.86
CA ASP A 109 -5.70 -16.34 14.08
C ASP A 109 -6.52 -15.90 12.85
N SER A 110 -5.86 -15.69 11.71
CA SER A 110 -6.54 -15.34 10.45
C SER A 110 -7.52 -16.43 10.01
N VAL A 111 -8.68 -16.00 9.52
CA VAL A 111 -9.71 -16.88 8.95
C VAL A 111 -9.63 -16.77 7.42
N PRO A 112 -9.29 -17.84 6.67
CA PRO A 112 -9.02 -17.76 5.23
C PRO A 112 -10.11 -17.06 4.41
N GLU A 113 -11.38 -17.35 4.69
CA GLU A 113 -12.51 -16.72 4.00
C GLU A 113 -12.57 -15.21 4.28
N SER A 114 -12.35 -14.79 5.52
CA SER A 114 -12.34 -13.37 5.90
C SER A 114 -11.23 -12.60 5.18
N GLU A 115 -10.02 -13.18 5.13
CA GLU A 115 -8.87 -12.58 4.44
C GLU A 115 -9.12 -12.45 2.94
N TRP A 116 -9.71 -13.48 2.33
CA TRP A 116 -10.13 -13.44 0.93
C TRP A 116 -11.11 -12.29 0.67
N GLN A 117 -12.17 -12.18 1.48
CA GLN A 117 -13.14 -11.09 1.36
C GLN A 117 -12.50 -9.72 1.56
N GLU A 118 -11.54 -9.59 2.47
CA GLU A 118 -10.79 -8.34 2.67
C GLU A 118 -10.02 -7.94 1.40
N THR A 119 -9.31 -8.88 0.75
CA THR A 119 -8.60 -8.59 -0.50
C THR A 119 -9.55 -8.16 -1.62
N MET A 120 -10.71 -8.80 -1.74
CA MET A 120 -11.73 -8.44 -2.72
C MET A 120 -12.33 -7.07 -2.44
N ASN A 121 -12.61 -6.73 -1.18
CA ASN A 121 -13.07 -5.41 -0.77
C ASN A 121 -12.01 -4.33 -1.03
N LYS A 122 -10.72 -4.66 -0.87
CA LYS A 122 -9.61 -3.78 -1.22
C LYS A 122 -9.51 -3.52 -2.73
N GLY A 123 -9.69 -4.55 -3.55
CA GLY A 123 -9.71 -4.41 -5.02
C GLY A 123 -10.94 -3.66 -5.54
N ARG A 124 -12.12 -3.88 -4.93
CA ARG A 124 -13.41 -3.33 -5.38
C ARG A 124 -13.42 -1.82 -5.57
N ALA A 125 -12.69 -1.07 -4.73
CA ALA A 125 -12.60 0.38 -4.85
C ALA A 125 -12.01 0.81 -6.21
N LEU A 126 -10.96 0.13 -6.67
CA LEU A 126 -10.33 0.42 -7.97
C LEU A 126 -11.20 -0.01 -9.14
N PHE A 127 -11.85 -1.18 -9.05
CA PHE A 127 -12.79 -1.62 -10.09
C PHE A 127 -13.97 -0.65 -10.22
N ARG A 128 -14.51 -0.16 -9.10
CA ARG A 128 -15.57 0.86 -9.10
C ARG A 128 -15.09 2.17 -9.74
N ALA A 129 -13.88 2.62 -9.39
CA ALA A 129 -13.29 3.82 -9.98
C ALA A 129 -13.10 3.69 -11.49
N ALA A 130 -12.57 2.55 -11.96
CA ALA A 130 -12.41 2.26 -13.39
C ALA A 130 -13.76 2.22 -14.11
N ALA A 131 -14.77 1.53 -13.56
CA ALA A 131 -16.11 1.47 -14.15
C ALA A 131 -16.78 2.85 -14.23
N LEU A 132 -16.56 3.73 -13.25
CA LEU A 132 -17.05 5.11 -13.29
C LEU A 132 -16.32 5.94 -14.36
N ALA A 133 -15.00 5.77 -14.50
CA ALA A 133 -14.21 6.45 -15.51
C ALA A 133 -14.62 6.05 -16.94
N GLU A 134 -14.87 4.76 -17.17
CA GLU A 134 -15.32 4.22 -18.46
C GLU A 134 -16.72 4.71 -18.88
N ARG A 135 -17.60 5.02 -17.90
CA ARG A 135 -18.94 5.57 -18.18
C ARG A 135 -18.91 7.03 -18.67
N GLY A 136 -17.76 7.71 -18.56
CA GLY A 136 -17.64 9.14 -18.88
C GLY A 136 -18.23 10.06 -17.81
N LEU A 137 -17.92 11.36 -17.91
CA LEU A 137 -18.36 12.40 -16.95
C LEU A 137 -19.71 13.03 -17.32
N ASP A 138 -20.35 12.58 -18.41
CA ASP A 138 -21.49 13.27 -19.03
C ASP A 138 -22.88 12.78 -18.57
N GLU A 139 -22.96 11.83 -17.62
CA GLU A 139 -24.24 11.48 -17.03
C GLU A 139 -24.65 12.51 -15.95
N PRO A 140 -25.87 13.08 -16.01
CA PRO A 140 -26.36 13.96 -14.96
C PRO A 140 -26.38 13.19 -13.65
N ARG A 141 -25.71 13.73 -12.62
CA ARG A 141 -25.75 13.19 -11.25
C ARG A 141 -27.20 12.91 -10.90
N ALA A 142 -27.52 11.65 -10.63
CA ALA A 142 -28.82 11.28 -10.08
C ALA A 142 -29.05 12.15 -8.85
N VAL A 143 -30.03 13.04 -8.94
CA VAL A 143 -30.48 13.86 -7.82
C VAL A 143 -30.99 12.86 -6.78
N GLU A 144 -30.24 12.70 -5.68
CA GLU A 144 -30.77 12.04 -4.48
C GLU A 144 -32.03 12.83 -4.09
N LYS A 145 -33.20 12.22 -4.29
CA LYS A 145 -34.45 12.75 -3.74
C LYS A 145 -34.42 12.55 -2.21
N PRO A 146 -34.95 13.53 -1.45
CA PRO A 146 -34.95 13.50 0.01
C PRO A 146 -35.73 12.32 0.60
#